data_AF-A0AAX6ICS0-F1
#
_entry.id   AF-A0AAX6ICS0-F1
#
_cell.length_a   1.000
_cell.length_b   1.000
_cell.length_c   1.000
_cell.angle_alpha   90.00
_cell.angle_beta   90.00
_cell.angle_gamma   90.00
#
_symmetry.space_group_name_H-M   'P 1'
#
loop_
_entity.id
_entity.type
_entity.pdbx_description
1 polymer ?
#
loop_
_entity_poly.entity_id
_entity_poly.type
_entity_poly.pdbx_seq_one_letter_code
_entity_poly.pdbx_strand_id
1 'polypeptide(L)'
;MASKYDTKTYCRQSLIGGNYGLLNTTTFNPNPDYYSALLWHRLMGTNVLSTTFNGTNKMRAYAHCARDSEGITLLLINLDSNTTTQVIVSTETAFLKAQKNHRGAAHRKKFIHMPSIRRRRGLAREEYHLTAKDGNLHSQTMLLNGSPLAVDQNFNIPSMEPSKVDPSEPITVAPYSIVFAHIPYFKAPACR
;
A
#
# COMPACT_ATOMS: atom_id res chain seq x y z
N MET A 1 5.54 -11.22 4.64
CA MET A 1 6.05 -10.22 5.60
C MET A 1 6.10 -10.84 6.99
N ALA A 2 7.14 -10.57 7.77
CA ALA A 2 7.40 -11.25 9.04
C ALA A 2 6.29 -11.02 10.11
N SER A 3 5.66 -9.83 10.10
CA SER A 3 4.54 -9.49 10.98
C SER A 3 3.37 -10.47 10.90
N LYS A 4 3.12 -11.07 9.73
CA LYS A 4 2.09 -12.11 9.53
C LYS A 4 2.33 -13.37 10.38
N TYR A 5 3.58 -13.62 10.75
CA TYR A 5 4.01 -14.78 11.53
C TYR A 5 4.39 -14.38 12.95
N ASP A 6 3.76 -13.32 13.47
CA ASP A 6 3.92 -12.82 14.83
C ASP A 6 5.35 -12.38 15.21
N THR A 7 6.19 -12.10 14.22
CA THR A 7 7.51 -11.49 14.47
C THR A 7 7.33 -10.07 15.00
N LYS A 8 7.76 -9.84 16.25
CA LYS A 8 7.53 -8.58 16.97
C LYS A 8 8.47 -7.45 16.57
N THR A 9 9.66 -7.79 16.07
CA THR A 9 10.69 -6.81 15.75
C THR A 9 11.48 -7.26 14.53
N TYR A 10 11.83 -6.31 13.67
CA TYR A 10 12.70 -6.51 12.52
C TYR A 10 13.81 -5.46 12.54
N CYS A 11 15.06 -5.91 12.60
CA CYS A 11 16.22 -5.04 12.57
C CYS A 11 16.81 -5.04 11.15
N ARG A 12 16.70 -3.90 10.46
CA ARG A 12 17.26 -3.74 9.11
C ARG A 12 18.77 -3.52 9.19
N GLN A 13 19.54 -4.52 8.76
CA GLN A 13 20.96 -4.35 8.47
C GLN A 13 21.09 -3.72 7.07
N SER A 14 21.72 -2.55 6.89
CA SER A 14 22.21 -1.57 7.86
C SER A 14 21.50 -0.23 7.63
N LEU A 15 21.57 0.68 8.61
CA LEU A 15 21.24 2.08 8.35
C LEU A 15 22.25 2.69 7.37
N ILE A 16 23.55 2.48 7.62
CA ILE A 16 24.65 2.92 6.77
C ILE A 16 25.74 1.84 6.73
N GLY A 17 26.42 1.72 5.58
CA GLY A 17 27.49 0.75 5.36
C GLY A 17 27.06 -0.46 4.53
N GLY A 18 27.98 -0.97 3.71
CA GLY A 18 27.64 -2.02 2.73
C GLY A 18 26.81 -1.50 1.55
N ASN A 19 26.57 -2.36 0.56
CA ASN A 19 25.78 -2.04 -0.64
C ASN A 19 24.25 -2.11 -0.43
N TYR A 20 23.80 -2.52 0.76
CA TYR A 20 22.40 -2.70 1.14
C TYR A 20 21.92 -1.71 2.21
N GLY A 21 22.78 -0.73 2.58
CA GLY A 21 22.46 0.30 3.56
C GLY A 21 21.27 1.15 3.13
N LEU A 22 20.49 1.62 4.09
CA LEU A 22 19.38 2.54 3.82
C LEU A 22 19.86 3.93 3.36
N LEU A 23 21.07 4.32 3.75
CA LEU A 23 21.73 5.55 3.31
C LEU A 23 22.95 5.23 2.45
N ASN A 24 23.18 6.06 1.44
CA ASN A 24 24.42 6.05 0.68
C ASN A 24 25.61 6.38 1.60
N THR A 25 26.69 5.59 1.52
CA THR A 25 27.83 5.71 2.43
C THR A 25 28.66 6.98 2.24
N THR A 26 28.57 7.62 1.08
CA THR A 26 29.39 8.78 0.72
C THR A 26 28.57 10.06 0.79
N THR A 27 27.35 10.04 0.25
CA THR A 27 26.50 11.24 0.17
C THR A 27 25.52 11.35 1.33
N PHE A 28 25.31 10.28 2.10
CA PHE A 28 24.25 10.16 3.11
C PHE A 28 22.82 10.30 2.58
N ASN A 29 22.65 10.35 1.25
CA ASN A 29 21.34 10.40 0.64
C ASN A 29 20.59 9.07 0.86
N PRO A 30 19.28 9.11 1.12
CA PRO A 30 18.50 7.89 1.29
C PRO A 30 18.40 7.07 0.00
N ASN A 31 18.64 5.77 0.11
CA ASN A 31 18.37 4.79 -0.95
C ASN A 31 16.86 4.47 -1.01
N PRO A 32 16.36 3.88 -2.12
CA PRO A 32 14.92 3.59 -2.29
C PRO A 32 14.25 2.86 -1.11
N ASP A 33 14.95 1.90 -0.49
CA ASP A 33 14.43 1.15 0.66
C ASP A 33 14.13 2.01 1.89
N TYR A 34 14.84 3.14 2.07
CA TYR A 34 14.58 4.07 3.16
C TYR A 34 13.17 4.64 3.08
N TYR A 35 12.72 5.04 1.88
CA TYR A 35 11.40 5.65 1.70
C TYR A 35 10.27 4.64 1.91
N SER A 36 10.47 3.39 1.46
CA SER A 36 9.54 2.29 1.76
C SER A 36 9.46 2.01 3.26
N ALA A 37 10.59 2.00 3.96
CA ALA A 37 10.65 1.82 5.42
C ALA A 37 10.04 3.01 6.18
N LEU A 38 10.19 4.24 5.66
CA LEU A 38 9.61 5.44 6.23
C LEU A 38 8.08 5.44 6.12
N LEU A 39 7.53 5.09 4.95
CA LEU A 39 6.08 4.94 4.78
C LEU A 39 5.53 3.81 5.63
N TRP A 40 6.23 2.67 5.69
CA TRP A 40 5.89 1.59 6.60
C TRP A 40 5.81 2.10 8.04
N HIS A 41 6.83 2.82 8.50
CA HIS A 41 6.85 3.40 9.83
C HIS A 41 5.67 4.36 10.02
N ARG A 42 5.42 5.29 9.10
CA ARG A 42 4.36 6.30 9.27
C ARG A 42 2.94 5.73 9.21
N LEU A 43 2.70 4.70 8.41
CA LEU A 43 1.33 4.28 8.04
C LEU A 43 0.89 2.95 8.66
N MET A 44 1.79 2.00 8.86
CA MET A 44 1.44 0.63 9.28
C MET A 44 1.46 0.52 10.80
N GLY A 45 0.30 0.27 11.42
CA GLY A 45 0.18 0.07 12.86
C GLY A 45 0.68 -1.30 13.33
N THR A 46 0.64 -1.54 14.64
CA THR A 46 1.13 -2.79 15.26
C THR A 46 0.18 -3.96 15.11
N ASN A 47 -1.12 -3.70 14.94
CA ASN A 47 -2.14 -4.74 14.84
C ASN A 47 -2.25 -5.25 13.41
N VAL A 48 -1.79 -6.49 13.21
CA VAL A 48 -1.78 -7.17 11.90
C VAL A 48 -3.16 -7.77 11.61
N LEU A 49 -3.67 -7.58 10.38
CA LEU A 49 -4.95 -8.13 9.95
C LEU A 49 -4.76 -9.32 9.01
N SER A 50 -5.63 -10.32 9.13
CA SER A 50 -5.71 -11.41 8.16
C SER A 50 -6.11 -10.86 6.80
N THR A 51 -5.27 -11.11 5.79
CA THR A 51 -5.45 -10.59 4.44
C THR A 51 -5.28 -11.72 3.44
N THR A 52 -6.25 -11.84 2.54
CA THR A 52 -6.20 -12.73 1.38
C THR A 52 -6.34 -11.90 0.11
N PHE A 53 -5.64 -12.33 -0.94
CA PHE A 53 -5.77 -11.75 -2.26
C PHE A 53 -6.29 -12.82 -3.21
N ASN A 54 -7.37 -12.52 -3.91
CA ASN A 54 -7.95 -13.42 -4.92
C ASN A 54 -7.63 -12.86 -6.31
N GLY A 55 -6.66 -13.47 -6.98
CA GLY A 55 -6.12 -12.99 -8.24
C GLY A 55 -4.82 -13.70 -8.60
N THR A 56 -3.88 -12.98 -9.21
CA THR A 56 -2.57 -13.53 -9.59
C THR A 56 -1.71 -13.84 -8.35
N ASN A 57 -0.78 -14.79 -8.49
CA ASN A 57 0.22 -15.12 -7.47
C ASN A 57 1.39 -14.12 -7.43
N LYS A 58 1.44 -13.17 -8.35
CA LYS A 58 2.47 -12.11 -8.42
C LYS A 58 2.08 -10.85 -7.63
N MET A 59 0.87 -10.82 -7.07
CA MET A 59 0.46 -9.78 -6.14
C MET A 59 0.64 -10.26 -4.70
N ARG A 60 1.25 -9.43 -3.86
CA ARG A 60 1.30 -9.64 -2.41
C ARG A 60 0.52 -8.54 -1.72
N ALA A 61 -0.37 -8.92 -0.80
CA ALA A 61 -1.18 -7.99 -0.04
C ALA A 61 -1.01 -8.24 1.46
N TYR A 62 -0.86 -7.14 2.20
CA TYR A 62 -0.78 -7.12 3.66
C TYR A 62 -1.67 -5.99 4.18
N ALA A 63 -2.30 -6.19 5.33
CA ALA A 63 -3.12 -5.17 5.97
C ALA A 63 -2.82 -5.10 7.46
N HIS A 64 -2.73 -3.88 7.97
CA HIS A 64 -2.59 -3.57 9.38
C HIS A 64 -3.66 -2.54 9.75
N CYS A 65 -3.99 -2.42 11.04
CA CYS A 65 -4.65 -1.21 11.51
C CYS A 65 -3.78 0.01 11.17
N ALA A 66 -4.39 1.15 10.91
CA ALA A 66 -3.64 2.38 10.70
C ALA A 66 -2.89 2.75 12.00
N ARG A 67 -1.71 3.38 11.86
CA ARG A 67 -0.81 3.61 13.00
C ARG A 67 -1.32 4.68 13.97
N ASP A 68 -1.61 5.86 13.44
CA ASP A 68 -1.94 7.07 14.22
C ASP A 68 -3.32 7.64 13.82
N SER A 69 -4.18 6.81 13.21
CA SER A 69 -5.50 7.21 12.71
C SER A 69 -6.49 6.04 12.72
N GLU A 70 -7.77 6.35 12.49
CA GLU A 70 -8.80 5.32 12.31
C GLU A 70 -8.60 4.52 11.03
N GLY A 71 -9.16 3.31 11.00
CA GLY A 71 -9.21 2.48 9.79
C GLY A 71 -8.03 1.54 9.64
N ILE A 72 -7.67 1.26 8.38
CA ILE A 72 -6.62 0.30 8.03
C ILE A 72 -5.64 0.90 7.04
N THR A 73 -4.43 0.36 7.03
CA THR A 73 -3.45 0.58 5.96
C THR A 73 -3.16 -0.73 5.26
N LEU A 74 -3.24 -0.69 3.93
CA LEU A 74 -2.85 -1.80 3.05
C LEU A 74 -1.45 -1.55 2.50
N LEU A 75 -0.69 -2.63 2.34
CA LEU A 75 0.52 -2.68 1.52
C LEU A 75 0.29 -3.69 0.39
N LEU A 76 0.35 -3.21 -0.84
CA LEU A 76 0.24 -4.00 -2.06
C LEU A 76 1.58 -3.97 -2.79
N ILE A 77 2.06 -5.13 -3.23
CA ILE A 77 3.31 -5.27 -3.99
C ILE A 77 3.01 -6.07 -5.25
N ASN A 78 3.16 -5.43 -6.41
CA ASN A 78 3.02 -6.07 -7.70
C ASN A 78 4.38 -6.51 -8.22
N LEU A 79 4.54 -7.81 -8.45
CA LEU A 79 5.74 -8.42 -8.99
C LEU A 79 5.58 -8.80 -10.47
N ASP A 80 4.43 -8.50 -11.07
CA ASP A 80 4.25 -8.64 -12.51
C ASP A 80 4.97 -7.50 -13.23
N SER A 81 5.61 -7.83 -14.35
CA SER A 81 6.40 -6.89 -15.15
C SER A 81 5.57 -6.07 -16.12
N ASN A 82 4.39 -6.57 -16.51
CA ASN A 82 3.64 -6.04 -17.64
C ASN A 82 2.20 -5.69 -17.26
N THR A 83 1.70 -6.23 -16.16
CA THR A 83 0.27 -6.18 -15.83
C THR A 83 0.01 -5.23 -14.69
N THR A 84 -0.72 -4.14 -14.99
CA THR A 84 -1.36 -3.31 -13.97
C THR A 84 -2.54 -4.08 -13.37
N THR A 85 -2.60 -4.16 -12.04
CA THR A 85 -3.68 -4.85 -11.33
C THR A 85 -4.62 -3.84 -10.68
N GLN A 86 -5.92 -3.98 -10.90
CA GLN A 86 -6.94 -3.23 -10.18
C GLN A 86 -7.41 -4.03 -8.95
N VAL A 87 -7.27 -3.46 -7.76
CA VAL A 87 -7.57 -4.12 -6.49
C VAL A 87 -8.80 -3.47 -5.85
N ILE A 88 -9.78 -4.31 -5.50
CA ILE A 88 -10.96 -3.90 -4.74
C ILE A 88 -10.85 -4.50 -3.34
N VAL A 89 -11.10 -3.67 -2.33
CA VAL A 89 -10.98 -4.06 -0.92
C VAL A 89 -12.36 -4.42 -0.38
N SER A 90 -12.47 -5.56 0.29
CA SER A 90 -13.71 -5.98 0.95
C SER A 90 -13.42 -6.79 2.20
N THR A 91 -14.35 -6.76 3.15
CA THR A 91 -14.36 -7.71 4.27
C THR A 91 -14.80 -9.09 3.80
N GLU A 92 -14.34 -10.15 4.45
CA GLU A 92 -14.75 -11.54 4.15
C GLU A 92 -16.28 -11.72 4.11
N THR A 93 -17.00 -11.15 5.07
CA THR A 93 -18.47 -11.25 5.12
C THR A 93 -19.16 -10.60 3.92
N ALA A 94 -18.69 -9.42 3.50
CA ALA A 94 -19.18 -8.72 2.31
C ALA A 94 -18.85 -9.51 1.03
N PHE A 95 -17.64 -10.07 0.94
CA PHE A 95 -17.22 -10.90 -0.19
C PHE A 95 -18.10 -12.14 -0.36
N LEU A 96 -18.34 -12.89 0.72
CA LEU A 96 -19.18 -14.10 0.70
C LEU A 96 -20.64 -13.78 0.34
N LYS A 97 -21.18 -12.65 0.82
CA LYS A 97 -22.52 -12.18 0.44
C LYS A 97 -22.61 -11.86 -1.05
N ALA A 98 -21.60 -11.19 -1.60
CA ALA A 98 -21.55 -10.88 -3.02
C ALA A 98 -21.48 -12.13 -3.90
N GLN A 99 -20.69 -13.14 -3.51
CA GLN A 99 -20.62 -14.41 -4.25
C GLN A 99 -21.94 -15.19 -4.24
N LYS A 100 -22.68 -15.22 -3.13
CA LYS A 100 -23.99 -15.90 -3.07
C LYS A 100 -25.03 -15.28 -4.00
N ASN A 101 -25.01 -13.95 -4.15
CA ASN A 101 -25.93 -13.22 -5.03
C ASN A 101 -25.63 -13.41 -6.53
N HIS A 102 -24.46 -13.93 -6.90
CA HIS A 102 -24.06 -14.18 -8.29
C HIS A 102 -24.56 -15.51 -8.88
N ARG A 103 -25.28 -16.34 -8.13
CA ARG A 103 -25.87 -17.59 -8.66
C ARG A 103 -27.13 -17.39 -9.53
N GLY A 104 -27.56 -16.16 -9.81
CA GLY A 104 -28.84 -15.88 -10.48
C GLY A 104 -28.89 -14.79 -11.56
N ALA A 105 -27.76 -14.26 -12.08
CA ALA A 105 -27.83 -13.28 -13.17
C ALA A 105 -26.57 -13.29 -14.05
N ALA A 106 -26.66 -14.00 -15.18
CA ALA A 106 -25.81 -13.72 -16.34
C ALA A 106 -26.17 -12.33 -16.92
N HIS A 107 -25.16 -11.62 -17.44
CA HIS A 107 -25.26 -10.33 -18.12
C HIS A 107 -25.57 -9.09 -17.26
N ARG A 108 -24.57 -8.64 -16.48
CA ARG A 108 -24.08 -7.25 -16.44
C ARG A 108 -22.88 -7.17 -15.48
N LYS A 109 -21.71 -6.75 -15.96
CA LYS A 109 -20.57 -6.39 -15.10
C LYS A 109 -20.91 -5.10 -14.34
N LYS A 110 -21.80 -5.18 -13.35
CA LYS A 110 -21.99 -4.14 -12.34
C LYS A 110 -20.97 -4.43 -11.24
N PHE A 111 -19.94 -3.60 -11.18
CA PHE A 111 -18.91 -3.60 -10.14
C PHE A 111 -19.58 -3.73 -8.76
N ILE A 112 -19.15 -4.75 -8.02
CA ILE A 112 -19.83 -5.22 -6.82
C ILE A 112 -19.80 -4.12 -5.75
N HIS A 113 -21.01 -3.74 -5.38
CA HIS A 113 -21.39 -2.87 -4.28
C HIS A 113 -20.62 -3.21 -2.99
N MET A 114 -19.69 -2.34 -2.58
CA MET A 114 -19.28 -2.24 -1.18
C MET A 114 -20.55 -2.00 -0.34
N PRO A 115 -20.72 -2.62 0.84
CA PRO A 115 -21.90 -2.40 1.66
C PRO A 115 -21.99 -0.90 1.98
N SER A 116 -22.93 -0.24 1.31
CA SER A 116 -23.25 1.19 1.39
C SER A 116 -22.25 2.03 2.21
N ILE A 117 -21.07 2.33 1.63
CA ILE A 117 -20.53 3.66 1.87
C ILE A 117 -21.56 4.56 1.19
N ARG A 118 -22.57 5.00 1.97
CA ARG A 118 -23.32 6.21 1.62
C ARG A 118 -22.26 7.17 1.15
N ARG A 119 -22.37 7.72 -0.06
CA ARG A 119 -21.53 8.83 -0.56
C ARG A 119 -21.47 9.90 0.54
N ARG A 120 -20.57 9.74 1.50
CA ARG A 120 -20.24 10.74 2.49
C ARG A 120 -19.25 11.57 1.72
N ARG A 121 -19.77 12.61 1.06
CA ARG A 121 -18.96 13.73 0.55
C ARG A 121 -17.89 14.01 1.61
N GLY A 122 -16.62 13.80 1.26
CA GLY A 122 -15.48 14.07 2.15
C GLY A 122 -14.67 12.87 2.64
N LEU A 123 -15.09 11.61 2.41
CA LEU A 123 -14.23 10.46 2.69
C LEU A 123 -13.37 10.15 1.45
N ALA A 124 -12.05 10.33 1.58
CA ALA A 124 -11.08 9.96 0.55
C ALA A 124 -10.17 8.83 1.05
N ARG A 125 -9.77 7.94 0.14
CA ARG A 125 -8.67 7.01 0.36
C ARG A 125 -7.37 7.71 0.04
N GLU A 126 -6.34 7.48 0.83
CA GLU A 126 -5.00 8.05 0.61
C GLU A 126 -4.08 6.98 0.06
N GLU A 127 -3.47 7.24 -1.09
CA GLU A 127 -2.59 6.29 -1.79
C GLU A 127 -1.18 6.84 -1.98
N TYR A 128 -0.20 5.99 -1.69
CA TYR A 128 1.22 6.27 -1.81
C TYR A 128 1.83 5.26 -2.76
N HIS A 129 1.95 5.63 -4.02
CA HIS A 129 2.50 4.78 -5.09
C HIS A 129 4.00 4.98 -5.18
N LEU A 130 4.75 3.93 -4.86
CA LEU A 130 6.20 3.89 -4.99
C LEU A 130 6.60 3.16 -6.27
N THR A 131 7.32 3.88 -7.12
CA THR A 131 7.85 3.34 -8.39
C THR A 131 9.31 3.74 -8.56
N ALA A 132 10.05 2.95 -9.33
CA ALA A 132 11.39 3.32 -9.73
C ALA A 132 11.34 4.37 -10.84
N LYS A 133 12.22 5.38 -10.77
CA LYS A 133 12.33 6.39 -11.83
C LYS A 133 12.53 5.73 -13.20
N ASP A 134 11.75 6.18 -14.18
CA ASP A 134 11.74 5.69 -15.57
C ASP A 134 11.47 4.17 -15.71
N GLY A 135 10.88 3.54 -14.69
CA GLY A 135 10.67 2.09 -14.65
C GLY A 135 11.96 1.27 -14.47
N ASN A 136 13.11 1.92 -14.21
CA ASN A 136 14.39 1.26 -14.04
C ASN A 136 14.54 0.75 -12.60
N LEU A 137 14.41 -0.55 -12.39
CA LEU A 137 14.54 -1.20 -11.06
C LEU A 137 15.92 -1.04 -10.40
N HIS A 138 16.95 -0.64 -11.15
CA HIS A 138 18.27 -0.33 -10.60
C HIS A 138 18.45 1.15 -10.25
N SER A 139 17.46 1.99 -10.52
CA SER A 139 17.48 3.40 -10.18
C SER A 139 17.64 3.60 -8.67
N GLN A 140 18.50 4.55 -8.29
CA GLN A 140 18.62 5.00 -6.90
C GLN A 140 17.58 6.09 -6.56
N THR A 141 16.73 6.46 -7.51
CA THR A 141 15.64 7.43 -7.32
C THR A 141 14.31 6.70 -7.28
N MET A 142 13.66 6.75 -6.12
CA MET A 142 12.28 6.35 -5.92
C MET A 142 11.35 7.54 -6.25
N LEU A 143 10.22 7.26 -6.87
CA LEU A 143 9.13 8.22 -7.05
C LEU A 143 8.02 7.91 -6.03
N LEU A 144 7.41 8.94 -5.46
CA LEU A 144 6.13 8.88 -4.76
C LEU A 144 5.08 9.56 -5.63
N ASN A 145 4.05 8.82 -6.02
CA ASN A 145 2.95 9.34 -6.83
C ASN A 145 3.44 10.05 -8.11
N GLY A 146 4.56 9.57 -8.68
CA GLY A 146 5.21 10.14 -9.87
C GLY A 146 6.25 11.23 -9.57
N SER A 147 6.31 11.77 -8.36
CA SER A 147 7.28 12.80 -7.96
C SER A 147 8.55 12.19 -7.35
N PRO A 148 9.76 12.60 -7.76
CA PRO A 148 11.00 12.09 -7.18
C PRO A 148 11.13 12.39 -5.70
N LEU A 149 11.50 11.38 -4.92
CA LEU A 149 11.90 11.55 -3.52
C LEU A 149 13.39 11.82 -3.43
N ALA A 150 13.73 13.02 -2.98
CA ALA A 150 15.09 13.44 -2.69
C ALA A 150 15.07 14.38 -1.48
N VAL A 151 16.13 14.33 -0.69
CA VAL A 151 16.33 15.30 0.38
C VAL A 151 16.66 16.68 -0.20
N ASP A 152 16.31 17.74 0.53
CA ASP A 152 16.68 19.10 0.15
C ASP A 152 18.17 19.40 0.46
N GLN A 153 18.60 20.64 0.23
CA GLN A 153 19.99 21.08 0.48
C GLN A 153 20.41 20.98 1.94
N ASN A 154 19.45 20.91 2.87
CA ASN A 154 19.66 20.78 4.30
C ASN A 154 19.49 19.33 4.79
N PHE A 155 19.42 18.36 3.87
CA PHE A 155 19.14 16.94 4.13
C PHE A 155 17.77 16.68 4.77
N ASN A 156 16.81 17.60 4.64
CA ASN A 156 15.46 17.35 5.12
C ASN A 156 14.76 16.33 4.23
N ILE A 157 14.04 15.41 4.85
CA ILE A 157 13.21 14.42 4.16
C ILE A 157 12.01 15.16 3.53
N PRO A 158 11.70 14.93 2.24
CA PRO A 158 10.54 15.56 1.60
C PRO A 158 9.23 15.13 2.27
N SER A 159 8.19 15.97 2.16
CA SER A 159 6.86 15.54 2.59
C SER A 159 6.40 14.35 1.75
N MET A 160 5.79 13.38 2.42
CA MET A 160 5.28 12.17 1.77
C MET A 160 3.78 12.38 1.57
N GLU A 161 3.38 13.14 0.55
CA GLU A 161 1.98 13.49 0.33
C GLU A 161 1.22 12.36 -0.41
N PRO A 162 0.04 11.94 0.06
CA PRO A 162 -0.78 10.96 -0.64
C PRO A 162 -1.53 11.55 -1.82
N SER A 163 -1.83 10.69 -2.79
CA SER A 163 -2.92 10.92 -3.73
C SER A 163 -4.26 10.60 -3.05
N LYS A 164 -5.19 11.54 -3.05
CA LYS A 164 -6.55 11.34 -2.52
C LYS A 164 -7.46 10.78 -3.62
N VAL A 165 -7.96 9.57 -3.41
CA VAL A 165 -8.74 8.80 -4.39
C VAL A 165 -10.14 8.52 -3.86
N ASP A 166 -11.13 8.49 -4.75
CA ASP A 166 -12.51 8.16 -4.39
C ASP A 166 -12.60 6.71 -3.86
N PRO A 167 -13.27 6.46 -2.73
CA PRO A 167 -13.45 5.13 -2.16
C PRO A 167 -14.05 4.07 -3.10
N SER A 168 -14.81 4.50 -4.10
CA SER A 168 -15.48 3.62 -5.07
C SER A 168 -14.57 3.20 -6.23
N GLU A 169 -13.46 3.91 -6.44
CA GLU A 169 -12.48 3.55 -7.46
C GLU A 169 -11.58 2.41 -6.96
N PRO A 170 -11.18 1.47 -7.84
CA PRO A 170 -10.22 0.43 -7.47
C PRO A 170 -8.84 1.03 -7.22
N ILE A 171 -8.05 0.40 -6.37
CA ILE A 171 -6.63 0.75 -6.20
C ILE A 171 -5.89 0.20 -7.42
N THR A 172 -5.25 1.07 -8.19
CA THR A 172 -4.51 0.67 -9.40
C THR A 172 -3.05 0.45 -9.07
N VAL A 173 -2.57 -0.80 -9.13
CA VAL A 173 -1.20 -1.17 -8.79
C VAL A 173 -0.41 -1.43 -10.07
N ALA A 174 0.50 -0.52 -10.41
CA ALA A 174 1.34 -0.60 -11.62
C ALA A 174 2.27 -1.83 -11.59
N PRO A 175 2.82 -2.27 -12.74
CA PRO A 175 3.84 -3.31 -12.77
C PRO A 175 5.07 -2.92 -11.93
N TYR A 176 5.71 -3.91 -11.31
CA TYR A 176 6.88 -3.72 -10.44
C TYR A 176 6.81 -2.51 -9.51
N SER A 177 5.69 -2.38 -8.79
CA SER A 177 5.43 -1.23 -7.92
C SER A 177 4.95 -1.66 -6.54
N ILE A 178 5.01 -0.71 -5.61
CA ILE A 178 4.52 -0.86 -4.25
C ILE A 178 3.49 0.24 -4.00
N VAL A 179 2.38 -0.10 -3.36
CA VAL A 179 1.35 0.87 -2.96
C VAL A 179 1.04 0.71 -1.49
N PHE A 180 1.14 1.81 -0.74
CA PHE A 180 0.47 1.92 0.56
C PHE A 180 -0.87 2.62 0.35
N ALA A 181 -1.94 2.06 0.90
CA ALA A 181 -3.28 2.65 0.82
C ALA A 181 -3.90 2.74 2.22
N HIS A 182 -4.09 3.96 2.70
CA HIS A 182 -4.77 4.25 3.97
C HIS A 182 -6.26 4.46 3.71
N ILE A 183 -7.09 3.68 4.42
CA ILE A 183 -8.54 3.63 4.24
C ILE A 183 -9.19 3.99 5.60
N PRO A 184 -9.34 5.29 5.90
CA PRO A 184 -9.69 5.74 7.24
C PRO A 184 -11.10 5.32 7.68
N TYR A 185 -11.99 5.09 6.71
CA TYR A 185 -13.38 4.71 6.95
C TYR A 185 -13.61 3.19 7.00
N PHE A 186 -12.56 2.37 6.84
CA PHE A 186 -12.70 0.91 6.87
C PHE A 186 -12.89 0.41 8.30
N LYS A 187 -14.05 -0.18 8.60
CA LYS A 187 -14.36 -0.70 9.93
C LYS A 187 -13.88 -2.14 10.08
N ALA A 188 -12.70 -2.30 10.66
CA ALA A 188 -12.20 -3.60 11.11
C ALA A 188 -12.37 -3.70 12.64
N PRO A 189 -13.10 -4.69 13.19
CA PRO A 189 -13.36 -4.79 14.63
C PRO A 189 -12.10 -4.84 15.52
N ALA A 190 -10.97 -5.27 14.96
CA ALA A 190 -9.67 -5.35 15.62
C ALA A 190 -8.90 -4.00 15.66
N CYS A 191 -9.35 -3.01 14.88
CA CYS A 191 -8.79 -1.66 14.85
C CYS A 191 -9.71 -0.76 15.67
N ARG A 192 -9.32 -0.49 16.92
CA ARG A 192 -10.04 0.34 17.88
C ARG A 192 -9.16 1.48 18.32
#